data_AF-A0A967TMZ0-F1
#
_entry.id   AF-A0A967TMZ0-F1
#
_cell.length_a   1.000
_cell.length_b   1.000
_cell.length_c   1.000
_cell.angle_alpha   90.00
_cell.angle_beta   90.00
_cell.angle_gamma   90.00
#
_symmetry.space_group_name_H-M   'P 1'
#
loop_
_entity.id
_entity.type
_entity.pdbx_description
1 polymer ?
#
loop_
_entity_poly.entity_id
_entity_poly.type
_entity_poly.pdbx_seq_one_letter_code
_entity_poly.pdbx_strand_id
1 'polypeptide(L)'
;WCRSTLGLLPRNLRHLPVVRHGFTHFLLDIHPVCAEVEDAAPAVREAQPLRWYENGTRERVGLAAPVAELLQRLEAMNQEALWPEP
;
A
#
# COMPACT_ATOMS: atom_id res chain seq x y z
N TRP A 1 3.09 -12.95 -3.50
CA TRP A 1 2.35 -11.95 -4.30
C TRP A 1 3.28 -11.09 -5.14
N CYS A 2 4.12 -10.18 -4.60
CA CYS A 2 5.02 -9.34 -5.43
C CYS A 2 5.80 -10.13 -6.50
N ARG A 3 6.54 -11.18 -6.11
CA ARG A 3 7.28 -12.04 -7.05
C ARG A 3 6.39 -12.79 -8.03
N SER A 4 5.29 -13.37 -7.54
CA SER A 4 4.42 -14.25 -8.33
C SER A 4 3.51 -13.49 -9.30
N THR A 5 3.16 -12.24 -8.97
CA THR A 5 2.13 -11.46 -9.65
C THR A 5 2.73 -10.31 -10.44
N LEU A 6 3.77 -9.67 -9.92
CA LEU A 6 4.46 -8.55 -10.58
C LEU A 6 5.83 -8.95 -11.13
N GLY A 7 6.33 -10.15 -10.84
CA GLY A 7 7.69 -10.56 -11.22
C GLY A 7 8.81 -9.83 -10.45
N LEU A 8 8.45 -9.02 -9.45
CA LEU A 8 9.38 -8.16 -8.72
C LEU A 8 9.90 -8.82 -7.44
N LEU A 9 11.15 -8.54 -7.12
CA LEU A 9 11.78 -8.96 -5.87
C LEU A 9 11.65 -7.84 -4.83
N PRO A 10 10.81 -8.02 -3.79
CA PRO A 10 10.71 -7.02 -2.74
C PRO A 10 11.94 -7.07 -1.84
N ARG A 11 12.37 -5.89 -1.40
CA ARG A 11 13.42 -5.65 -0.41
C ARG A 11 12.86 -4.83 0.75
N ASN A 12 13.63 -4.81 1.84
CA ASN A 12 13.37 -4.03 3.04
C ASN A 12 11.89 -4.06 3.51
N LEU A 13 11.37 -5.28 3.68
CA LEU A 13 10.00 -5.51 4.11
C LEU A 13 9.75 -4.96 5.51
N ARG A 14 8.73 -4.11 5.66
CA ARG A 14 8.28 -3.56 6.94
C ARG A 14 6.81 -3.89 7.17
N HIS A 15 6.53 -4.64 8.22
CA HIS A 15 5.16 -4.82 8.71
C HIS A 15 4.66 -3.54 9.34
N LEU A 16 3.47 -3.11 8.94
CA LEU A 16 2.79 -1.95 9.50
C LEU A 16 1.79 -2.40 10.58
N PRO A 17 1.36 -1.48 11.45
CA PRO A 17 0.30 -1.77 12.41
C PRO A 17 -0.95 -2.28 11.71
N VAL A 18 -1.59 -3.29 12.31
CA VAL A 18 -2.83 -3.88 11.80
C VAL A 18 -3.91 -2.80 11.68
N VAL A 19 -4.64 -2.81 10.57
CA VAL A 19 -5.85 -2.02 10.38
C VAL A 19 -7.03 -2.95 10.62
N ARG A 20 -7.81 -2.67 11.67
CA ARG A 20 -8.99 -3.46 12.03
C ARG A 20 -10.25 -2.67 11.71
N HIS A 21 -11.12 -3.24 10.89
CA HIS A 21 -12.40 -2.62 10.55
C HIS A 21 -13.55 -3.59 10.79
N GLY A 22 -14.58 -3.11 11.47
CA GLY A 22 -15.78 -3.90 11.74
C GLY A 22 -16.83 -3.71 10.66
N PHE A 23 -17.27 -4.82 10.08
CA PHE A 23 -18.52 -4.91 9.32
C PHE A 23 -19.58 -5.54 10.21
N THR A 24 -20.87 -5.38 9.85
CA THR A 24 -21.99 -5.94 10.62
C THR A 24 -21.84 -7.45 10.87
N HIS A 25 -21.24 -8.19 9.94
CA HIS A 25 -21.18 -9.65 9.99
C HIS A 25 -19.78 -10.22 10.30
N PHE A 26 -18.73 -9.40 10.27
CA PHE A 26 -17.36 -9.87 10.49
C PHE A 26 -16.41 -8.72 10.86
N LEU A 27 -15.29 -9.07 11.48
CA LEU A 27 -14.15 -8.18 11.67
C LEU A 27 -13.11 -8.49 10.61
N LEU A 28 -12.61 -7.45 9.94
CA LEU A 28 -11.51 -7.54 9.00
C LEU A 28 -10.24 -7.04 9.65
N ASP A 29 -9.24 -7.92 9.72
CA ASP A 29 -7.87 -7.56 10.08
C ASP A 29 -7.01 -7.50 8.82
N ILE A 30 -6.51 -6.31 8.52
CA ILE A 30 -5.56 -6.10 7.43
C ILE A 30 -4.18 -5.99 8.04
N HIS A 31 -3.28 -6.89 7.63
CA HIS A 31 -1.86 -6.91 8.01
C HIS A 31 -1.03 -6.27 6.90
N PRO A 32 -0.78 -4.95 6.95
CA PRO A 32 -0.15 -4.26 5.84
C PRO A 32 1.36 -4.51 5.84
N VAL A 33 1.94 -4.62 4.65
CA VAL A 33 3.38 -4.78 4.46
C VAL A 33 3.84 -3.73 3.47
N CYS A 34 4.75 -2.87 3.92
CA CYS A 34 5.49 -1.96 3.07
C CYS A 34 6.75 -2.68 2.54
N ALA A 35 7.07 -2.49 1.27
CA ALA A 35 8.18 -3.15 0.61
C ALA A 35 8.77 -2.22 -0.44
N GLU A 36 10.09 -2.23 -0.57
CA GLU A 36 10.78 -1.58 -1.67
C GLU A 36 10.95 -2.55 -2.82
N VAL A 37 10.86 -2.06 -4.06
CA VAL A 37 11.04 -2.88 -5.26
C VAL A 37 11.93 -2.13 -6.24
N GLU A 38 12.97 -2.79 -6.72
CA GLU A 38 13.85 -2.28 -7.78
C GLU A 38 13.16 -2.43 -9.14
N ASP A 39 13.41 -1.50 -10.07
CA ASP A 39 12.92 -1.55 -11.46
C ASP A 39 11.40 -1.82 -11.61
N ALA A 40 10.59 -1.21 -10.75
CA ALA A 40 9.14 -1.36 -10.81
C ALA A 40 8.50 -0.73 -12.07
N ALA A 41 9.13 0.26 -12.70
CA ALA A 41 8.52 1.05 -13.77
C ALA A 41 7.91 0.22 -14.93
N PRO A 42 8.53 -0.86 -15.45
CA PRO A 42 7.93 -1.68 -16.52
C PRO A 42 6.88 -2.68 -15.99
N ALA A 43 7.13 -3.26 -14.81
CA ALA A 43 6.31 -4.31 -14.21
C ALA A 43 5.02 -3.77 -13.56
N VAL A 44 5.00 -2.46 -13.26
CA VAL A 44 3.88 -1.83 -12.59
C VAL A 44 3.44 -0.55 -13.28
N ARG A 45 3.35 -0.57 -14.61
CA ARG A 45 2.49 0.38 -15.31
C ARG A 45 1.04 0.23 -14.85
N GLU A 46 0.26 1.32 -14.88
CA GLU A 46 -1.19 1.21 -14.82
C GLU A 46 -1.67 0.20 -15.88
N ALA A 47 -2.31 -0.87 -15.42
CA ALA A 47 -2.79 -1.95 -16.24
C ALA A 47 -4.06 -2.47 -15.58
N GLN A 48 -5.18 -2.60 -16.30
CA GLN A 48 -6.41 -3.08 -15.69
C GLN A 48 -6.19 -4.48 -15.09
N PRO A 49 -6.53 -4.73 -13.81
CA PRO A 49 -7.32 -3.89 -12.90
C PRO A 49 -6.51 -3.03 -11.87
N LEU A 50 -5.19 -2.92 -12.01
CA LEU A 50 -4.30 -2.19 -11.12
C LEU A 50 -4.18 -0.70 -11.50
N ARG A 51 -4.37 0.18 -10.51
CA ARG A 51 -4.12 1.62 -10.61
C ARG A 51 -3.07 2.04 -9.57
N TRP A 52 -2.17 2.92 -9.97
CA TRP A 52 -1.24 3.57 -9.06
C TRP A 52 -1.83 4.90 -8.57
N TYR A 53 -1.65 5.17 -7.28
CA TYR A 53 -2.04 6.43 -6.68
C TYR A 53 -0.79 7.17 -6.25
N GLU A 54 -0.72 8.45 -6.63
CA GLU A 54 0.23 9.37 -6.04
C GLU A 54 -0.10 9.54 -4.55
N ASN A 55 0.94 9.44 -3.71
CA ASN A 55 0.82 9.70 -2.28
C ASN A 55 0.53 11.20 -2.08
N GLY A 56 -0.52 11.57 -1.35
CA GLY A 56 -1.00 12.97 -1.27
C GLY A 56 -2.25 13.25 -2.10
N THR A 57 -2.56 12.43 -3.10
CA THR A 57 -3.61 12.76 -4.07
C THR A 57 -4.98 12.33 -3.55
N ARG A 58 -5.82 13.32 -3.22
CA ARG A 58 -7.22 13.17 -2.82
C ARG A 58 -8.13 12.79 -3.99
N GLU A 59 -7.70 11.85 -4.83
CA GLU A 59 -8.59 11.33 -5.86
C GLU A 59 -9.79 10.66 -5.16
N ARG A 60 -11.01 11.11 -5.46
CA ARG A 60 -12.25 10.55 -4.91
C ARG A 60 -12.54 9.21 -5.56
N VAL A 61 -11.70 8.23 -5.29
CA VAL A 61 -11.96 6.84 -5.65
C VAL A 61 -12.92 6.26 -4.62
N GLY A 62 -13.87 5.44 -5.05
CA GLY A 62 -14.75 4.66 -4.18
C GLY A 62 -13.98 3.58 -3.42
N LEU A 63 -13.01 3.99 -2.60
CA LEU A 63 -12.21 3.10 -1.78
C LEU A 63 -13.05 2.59 -0.61
N ALA A 64 -12.89 1.31 -0.29
CA ALA A 64 -13.42 0.79 0.97
C ALA A 64 -12.79 1.56 2.13
N ALA A 65 -13.59 1.87 3.15
CA ALA A 65 -13.16 2.59 4.36
C ALA A 65 -11.81 2.09 4.95
N PRO A 66 -11.55 0.78 5.11
CA PRO A 66 -10.26 0.31 5.64
C PRO A 66 -9.07 0.57 4.71
N VAL A 67 -9.29 0.66 3.40
CA VAL A 67 -8.23 0.99 2.43
C VAL A 67 -7.90 2.49 2.48
N ALA A 68 -8.92 3.35 2.60
CA ALA A 68 -8.71 4.78 2.78
C ALA A 68 -7.94 5.08 4.08
N GLU A 69 -8.27 4.39 5.17
CA GLU A 69 -7.54 4.49 6.44
C GLU A 69 -6.08 4.04 6.30
N LEU A 70 -5.82 2.95 5.58
CA LEU A 70 -4.46 2.48 5.31
C LEU A 70 -3.63 3.52 4.54
N LEU A 71 -4.20 4.14 3.50
CA LEU A 71 -3.52 5.18 2.72
C LEU A 71 -3.20 6.42 3.57
N GLN A 72 -4.13 6.87 4.41
CA GLN A 72 -3.89 8.00 5.32
C GLN A 72 -2.73 7.73 6.30
N ARG A 73 -2.63 6.50 6.82
CA ARG A 73 -1.51 6.10 7.69
C ARG A 73 -0.18 6.11 6.94
N LEU A 74 -0.16 5.62 5.70
CA LEU A 74 1.04 5.64 4.85
C LEU A 74 1.51 7.06 4.54
N GLU A 75 0.57 7.97 4.31
CA GLU A 75 0.82 9.38 4.04
C GLU A 75 1.50 10.06 5.24
N ALA A 76 0.97 9.85 6.45
CA ALA A 76 1.58 10.33 7.69
C ALA A 76 2.99 9.75 7.92
N MET A 77 3.18 8.45 7.68
CA MET A 77 4.49 7.81 7.80
C MET A 77 5.51 8.36 6.80
N ASN A 78 5.08 8.72 5.58
CA ASN A 78 5.97 9.28 4.57
C ASN A 78 6.49 10.68 4.97
N GLN A 79 5.69 11.46 5.69
CA GLN A 79 6.12 12.74 6.25
C GLN A 79 7.16 12.58 7.37
N GLU A 80 7.18 11.41 8.03
CA GLU A 80 8.15 11.05 9.07
C GLU A 80 9.41 10.34 8.52
N ALA A 81 9.62 10.38 7.20
CA ALA A 81 10.64 9.64 6.45
C ALA A 81 10.51 8.12 6.62
N LEU A 82 9.73 7.50 5.71
CA LEU A 82 9.57 6.05 5.63
C LEU A 82 10.93 5.33 5.50
N TRP A 83 11.89 5.95 4.81
CA TRP A 83 13.29 5.57 4.73
C TRP A 83 14.17 6.78 5.02
N PRO A 84 15.04 6.76 6.06
CA PRO A 84 16.13 7.71 6.15
C PRO A 84 17.08 7.47 4.98
N GLU A 85 17.41 8.52 4.23
CA GLU A 85 18.49 8.47 3.23
C GLU A 85 19.79 7.98 3.90
N PRO A 86 20.61 7.16 3.22
CA PRO A 86 21.91 6.73 3.74
C PRO A 86 22.92 7.87 3.90
#